data_AF-A0A3B9G1T7-F1
#
_entry.id   AF-A0A3B9G1T7-F1
#
_cell.length_a   1.000
_cell.length_b   1.000
_cell.length_c   1.000
_cell.angle_alpha   90.00
_cell.angle_beta   90.00
_cell.angle_gamma   90.00
#
_symmetry.space_group_name_H-M   'P 1'
#
loop_
_entity.id
_entity.type
_entity.pdbx_description
1 polymer ?
#
loop_
_entity_poly.entity_id
_entity_poly.type
_entity_poly.pdbx_seq_one_letter_code
_entity_poly.pdbx_strand_id
1 'polypeptide(L)'
;MMNPKDSRRLIEVLRSGVPSRQASAYFTNARVKLRHEIERTLDQMCENGQSSCKIITGKYGEGKTHLLNTVFNMASERNMVVSMIPLSKEIPFNKLDEIYASIMRNTYLPDRAQPGFMHELHSQFKNSEFVSRLVMFTSTELERNRLMYLVKTYAGAKNEDDIYRIQADFQGAFLLQSEVKKLYKGVYKETARFNEPWKKTEHIMDYFYFMSYVFECLGYNGWVILFDEAELTGRLGIKSRMKAYGNMDQFVDPSSRFRSVYTMMAFTSSYTEDVIEKKHDYEYLDVNEPANKANIKHVLDQIIAAPQLAELTRSEIKDILLNIIDLHKAAYNWDPGIASDEVICTALNAGYLLRTKIRTAIELLDQLYQYGEAGSITIGDMMSGSYEEIPSLDELNEEEI
;
A
#
# COMPACT_ATOMS: atom_id res chain seq x y z
N MET A 1 -25.69 -12.21 4.71
CA MET A 1 -25.06 -13.52 4.96
C MET A 1 -24.11 -13.80 3.80
N MET A 2 -22.85 -14.12 4.09
CA MET A 2 -21.85 -14.39 3.06
C MET A 2 -22.09 -15.76 2.41
N ASN A 3 -21.76 -15.91 1.12
CA ASN A 3 -21.93 -17.18 0.40
C ASN A 3 -20.95 -18.24 0.96
N PRO A 4 -21.38 -19.49 1.21
CA PRO A 4 -20.50 -20.56 1.71
C PRO A 4 -19.21 -20.75 0.91
N LYS A 5 -19.23 -20.51 -0.41
CA LYS A 5 -18.03 -20.57 -1.25
C LYS A 5 -17.00 -19.48 -0.92
N ASP A 6 -17.48 -18.27 -0.64
CA ASP A 6 -16.62 -17.15 -0.23
C ASP A 6 -16.07 -17.41 1.18
N SER A 7 -16.89 -17.94 2.09
CA SER A 7 -16.45 -18.32 3.44
C SER A 7 -15.34 -19.37 3.41
N ARG A 8 -15.45 -20.39 2.55
CA ARG A 8 -14.38 -21.39 2.36
C ARG A 8 -13.10 -20.75 1.85
N ARG A 9 -13.19 -19.86 0.86
CA ARG A 9 -12.02 -19.16 0.32
C ARG A 9 -11.31 -18.34 1.40
N LEU A 10 -12.06 -17.69 2.29
CA LEU A 10 -11.48 -16.96 3.43
C LEU A 10 -10.81 -17.88 4.44
N ILE A 11 -11.43 -19.01 4.78
CA ILE A 11 -10.82 -19.99 5.68
C ILE A 11 -9.48 -20.50 5.11
N GLU A 12 -9.41 -20.81 3.82
CA GLU A 12 -8.15 -21.23 3.17
C GLU A 12 -7.07 -20.15 3.21
N VAL A 13 -7.46 -18.88 2.99
CA VAL A 13 -6.54 -17.74 3.08
C VAL A 13 -6.03 -17.53 4.50
N LEU A 14 -6.90 -17.66 5.50
CA LEU A 14 -6.51 -17.59 6.91
C LEU A 14 -5.61 -18.75 7.31
N ARG A 15 -5.86 -19.96 6.77
CA ARG A 15 -5.04 -21.15 6.99
C ARG A 15 -3.61 -20.98 6.47
N SER A 16 -3.43 -20.33 5.32
CA SER A 16 -2.10 -20.07 4.76
C SER A 16 -1.29 -19.03 5.56
N GLY A 17 -1.94 -18.30 6.48
CA GLY A 17 -1.30 -17.26 7.28
C GLY A 17 -0.88 -16.02 6.49
N VAL A 18 -1.33 -15.90 5.23
CA VAL A 18 -1.04 -14.76 4.35
C VAL A 18 -2.02 -13.62 4.68
N PRO A 19 -1.54 -12.41 5.01
CA PRO A 19 -2.40 -11.25 5.17
C PRO A 19 -3.20 -11.02 3.89
N SER A 20 -4.53 -10.95 4.00
CA SER A 20 -5.42 -10.73 2.85
C SER A 20 -6.47 -9.69 3.18
N ARG A 21 -6.83 -8.87 2.18
CA ARG A 21 -7.83 -7.80 2.32
C ARG A 21 -9.18 -8.31 2.79
N GLN A 22 -9.58 -9.47 2.27
CA GLN A 22 -10.87 -10.06 2.62
C GLN A 22 -10.88 -10.64 4.03
N ALA A 23 -9.74 -11.20 4.47
CA ALA A 23 -9.55 -11.64 5.84
C ALA A 23 -9.55 -10.44 6.81
N SER A 24 -8.94 -9.32 6.41
CA SER A 24 -8.83 -8.12 7.24
C SER A 24 -10.17 -7.49 7.65
N ALA A 25 -11.22 -7.65 6.84
CA ALA A 25 -12.56 -7.17 7.17
C ALA A 25 -13.17 -7.85 8.41
N TYR A 26 -12.69 -9.04 8.79
CA TYR A 26 -13.21 -9.82 9.93
C TYR A 26 -12.55 -9.49 11.27
N PHE A 27 -11.47 -8.70 11.25
CA PHE A 27 -10.73 -8.32 12.46
C PHE A 27 -10.89 -6.81 12.77
N THR A 28 -11.88 -6.16 12.16
CA THR A 28 -12.14 -4.70 12.21
C THR A 28 -12.54 -4.18 13.61
N ASN A 29 -12.78 -5.07 14.58
CA ASN A 29 -13.19 -4.71 15.94
C ASN A 29 -12.01 -4.44 16.89
N ALA A 30 -10.78 -4.74 16.49
CA ALA A 30 -9.60 -4.44 17.28
C ALA A 30 -9.19 -2.96 17.16
N ARG A 31 -8.56 -2.40 18.22
CA ARG A 31 -7.93 -1.07 18.21
C ARG A 31 -8.91 0.08 17.89
N VAL A 32 -10.07 0.04 18.53
CA VAL A 32 -11.20 0.97 18.35
C VAL A 32 -10.77 2.45 18.28
N LYS A 33 -9.90 2.91 19.18
CA LYS A 33 -9.46 4.33 19.21
C LYS A 33 -8.75 4.77 17.93
N LEU A 34 -7.75 3.99 17.48
CA LEU A 34 -6.98 4.30 16.27
C LEU A 34 -7.87 4.24 15.03
N ARG A 35 -8.78 3.25 14.99
CA ARG A 35 -9.78 3.15 13.93
C ARG A 35 -10.65 4.41 13.83
N HIS A 36 -11.23 4.87 14.93
CA HIS A 36 -12.07 6.08 14.94
C HIS A 36 -11.30 7.33 14.52
N GLU A 37 -10.02 7.42 14.89
CA GLU A 37 -9.14 8.51 14.45
C GLU A 37 -8.94 8.49 12.92
N ILE A 38 -8.69 7.32 12.34
CA ILE A 38 -8.52 7.16 10.90
C ILE A 38 -9.83 7.43 10.16
N GLU A 39 -10.96 6.87 10.63
CA GLU A 39 -12.29 7.11 10.06
C GLU A 39 -12.58 8.61 10.01
N ARG A 40 -12.39 9.32 11.13
CA ARG A 40 -12.58 10.77 11.20
C ARG A 40 -11.68 11.52 10.23
N THR A 41 -10.42 11.09 10.08
CA THR A 41 -9.49 11.72 9.15
C THR A 41 -9.97 11.53 7.72
N LEU A 42 -10.34 10.32 7.32
CA LEU A 42 -10.87 10.04 5.98
C LEU A 42 -12.17 10.80 5.70
N ASP A 43 -13.08 10.91 6.68
CA ASP A 43 -14.32 11.69 6.56
C ASP A 43 -14.03 13.18 6.34
N GLN A 44 -13.14 13.76 7.15
CA GLN A 44 -12.72 15.17 7.01
C GLN A 44 -12.04 15.43 5.66
N MET A 45 -11.30 14.47 5.14
CA MET A 45 -10.69 14.54 3.82
C MET A 45 -11.72 14.57 2.70
N CYS A 46 -12.79 13.78 2.81
CA CYS A 46 -13.90 13.80 1.85
C CYS A 46 -14.63 15.15 1.86
N GLU A 47 -14.75 15.78 3.03
CA GLU A 47 -15.47 17.06 3.19
C GLU A 47 -14.63 18.28 2.76
N ASN A 48 -13.38 18.36 3.21
CA ASN A 48 -12.56 19.58 3.10
C ASN A 48 -11.44 19.48 2.06
N GLY A 49 -11.22 18.29 1.49
CA GLY A 49 -10.20 18.02 0.48
C GLY A 49 -8.75 18.16 0.94
N GLN A 50 -8.52 18.31 2.26
CA GLN A 50 -7.19 18.50 2.82
C GLN A 50 -6.40 17.20 2.78
N SER A 51 -5.16 17.25 2.29
CA SER A 51 -4.27 16.09 2.29
C SER A 51 -3.63 15.89 3.67
N SER A 52 -3.39 14.64 4.07
CA SER A 52 -2.79 14.34 5.37
C SER A 52 -1.99 13.04 5.35
N CYS A 53 -1.18 12.85 6.39
CA CYS A 53 -0.34 11.67 6.54
C CYS A 53 -0.40 11.11 7.95
N LYS A 54 -0.26 9.78 8.05
CA LYS A 54 -0.13 9.07 9.33
C LYS A 54 1.03 8.10 9.25
N ILE A 55 1.97 8.23 10.17
CA ILE A 55 2.99 7.20 10.42
C ILE A 55 2.53 6.38 11.63
N ILE A 56 2.70 5.07 11.55
CA ILE A 56 2.48 4.14 12.66
C ILE A 56 3.69 3.25 12.84
N THR A 57 3.91 2.79 14.06
CA THR A 57 4.93 1.78 14.35
C THR A 57 4.30 0.52 14.94
N GLY A 58 4.98 -0.61 14.88
CA GLY A 58 4.51 -1.83 15.53
C GLY A 58 5.52 -2.97 15.38
N LYS A 59 5.56 -3.87 16.36
CA LYS A 59 6.46 -5.04 16.31
C LYS A 59 6.08 -5.97 15.17
N TYR A 60 6.98 -6.90 14.87
CA TYR A 60 6.70 -7.97 13.91
C TYR A 60 5.48 -8.78 14.35
N GLY A 61 4.51 -8.94 13.44
CA GLY A 61 3.30 -9.72 13.70
C GLY A 61 2.21 -9.02 14.53
N GLU A 62 2.38 -7.74 14.88
CA GLU A 62 1.32 -6.93 15.52
C GLU A 62 0.23 -6.46 14.52
N GLY A 63 0.25 -6.92 13.27
CA GLY A 63 -0.82 -6.62 12.31
C GLY A 63 -0.76 -5.20 11.71
N LYS A 64 0.44 -4.72 11.38
CA LYS A 64 0.64 -3.49 10.57
C LYS A 64 -0.04 -3.60 9.20
N THR A 65 0.34 -4.62 8.42
CA THR A 65 -0.30 -4.96 7.13
C THR A 65 -1.81 -5.16 7.28
N HIS A 66 -2.23 -5.76 8.38
CA HIS A 66 -3.64 -5.92 8.69
C HIS A 66 -4.36 -4.57 8.82
N LEU A 67 -3.80 -3.64 9.61
CA LEU A 67 -4.35 -2.30 9.73
C LEU A 67 -4.38 -1.56 8.38
N LEU A 68 -3.32 -1.65 7.57
CA LEU A 68 -3.33 -1.05 6.22
C LEU A 68 -4.47 -1.61 5.36
N ASN A 69 -4.71 -2.93 5.39
CA ASN A 69 -5.86 -3.52 4.70
C ASN A 69 -7.21 -3.05 5.28
N THR A 70 -7.29 -2.80 6.59
CA THR A 70 -8.49 -2.21 7.20
C THR A 70 -8.74 -0.79 6.68
N VAL A 71 -7.69 0.05 6.63
CA VAL A 71 -7.78 1.40 6.04
C VAL A 71 -8.14 1.36 4.56
N PHE A 72 -7.60 0.38 3.82
CA PHE A 72 -7.97 0.14 2.43
C PHE A 72 -9.48 -0.05 2.28
N ASN A 73 -10.09 -0.93 3.10
CA ASN A 73 -11.53 -1.19 3.04
C ASN A 73 -12.34 0.05 3.41
N MET A 74 -11.96 0.76 4.49
CA MET A 74 -12.61 1.99 4.94
C MET A 74 -12.61 3.09 3.88
N ALA A 75 -11.51 3.21 3.13
CA ALA A 75 -11.37 4.18 2.05
C ALA A 75 -12.21 3.78 0.82
N SER A 76 -12.21 2.50 0.45
CA SER A 76 -13.05 1.99 -0.64
C SER A 76 -14.53 2.22 -0.36
N GLU A 77 -15.00 1.98 0.87
CA GLU A 77 -16.38 2.24 1.31
C GLU A 77 -16.77 3.74 1.21
N ARG A 78 -15.78 4.63 1.23
CA ARG A 78 -15.94 6.09 1.07
C ARG A 78 -15.79 6.56 -0.37
N ASN A 79 -15.84 5.66 -1.35
CA ASN A 79 -15.63 5.98 -2.77
C ASN A 79 -14.27 6.68 -3.02
N MET A 80 -13.22 6.26 -2.32
CA MET A 80 -11.86 6.74 -2.53
C MET A 80 -11.02 5.73 -3.32
N VAL A 81 -10.12 6.23 -4.16
CA VAL A 81 -9.13 5.39 -4.83
C VAL A 81 -8.07 4.97 -3.82
N VAL A 82 -7.63 3.71 -3.87
CA VAL A 82 -6.62 3.20 -2.92
C VAL A 82 -5.45 2.58 -3.65
N SER A 83 -4.24 3.01 -3.32
CA SER A 83 -2.99 2.38 -3.74
C SER A 83 -2.30 1.77 -2.54
N MET A 84 -1.99 0.48 -2.59
CA MET A 84 -1.26 -0.22 -1.52
C MET A 84 -0.02 -0.87 -2.09
N ILE A 85 1.15 -0.50 -1.56
CA ILE A 85 2.43 -1.04 -2.01
C ILE A 85 3.29 -1.49 -0.82
N PRO A 86 3.78 -2.74 -0.83
CA PRO A 86 4.89 -3.12 0.03
C PRO A 86 6.17 -2.53 -0.55
N LEU A 87 6.89 -1.77 0.26
CA LEU A 87 8.23 -1.33 -0.09
C LEU A 87 9.17 -2.53 -0.12
N SER A 88 10.21 -2.45 -0.93
CA SER A 88 11.17 -3.53 -1.10
C SER A 88 12.53 -3.00 -1.52
N LYS A 89 13.53 -3.89 -1.65
CA LYS A 89 14.83 -3.50 -2.24
C LYS A 89 14.70 -3.02 -3.69
N GLU A 90 13.71 -3.56 -4.41
CA GLU A 90 13.43 -3.22 -5.81
C GLU A 90 12.56 -1.96 -5.96
N ILE A 91 11.86 -1.57 -4.88
CA ILE A 91 11.00 -0.39 -4.83
C ILE A 91 11.40 0.45 -3.61
N PRO A 92 12.64 1.00 -3.59
CA PRO A 92 13.13 1.74 -2.44
C PRO A 92 12.64 3.20 -2.43
N PHE A 93 12.43 3.78 -1.25
CA PHE A 93 11.90 5.15 -1.12
C PHE A 93 12.81 6.26 -1.66
N ASN A 94 14.09 5.98 -1.92
CA ASN A 94 15.01 6.92 -2.54
C ASN A 94 14.78 7.11 -4.06
N LYS A 95 13.91 6.31 -4.67
CA LYS A 95 13.56 6.35 -6.10
C LYS A 95 12.04 6.52 -6.30
N LEU A 96 11.58 7.76 -6.21
CA LEU A 96 10.16 8.09 -6.35
C LEU A 96 9.56 7.74 -7.72
N ASP A 97 10.36 7.70 -8.79
CA ASP A 97 9.89 7.28 -10.12
C ASP A 97 9.49 5.80 -10.15
N GLU A 98 10.26 4.93 -9.49
CA GLU A 98 9.94 3.49 -9.34
C GLU A 98 8.74 3.28 -8.39
N ILE A 99 8.66 4.05 -7.30
CA ILE A 99 7.49 4.06 -6.42
C ILE A 99 6.24 4.47 -7.18
N TYR A 100 6.27 5.56 -7.94
CA TYR A 100 5.11 6.03 -8.69
C TYR A 100 4.58 4.95 -9.62
N ALA A 101 5.46 4.31 -10.39
CA ALA A 101 5.07 3.21 -11.27
C ALA A 101 4.45 2.04 -10.49
N SER A 102 5.00 1.71 -9.32
CA SER A 102 4.43 0.67 -8.45
C SER A 102 3.05 1.05 -7.91
N ILE A 103 2.88 2.29 -7.46
CA ILE A 103 1.61 2.82 -6.97
C ILE A 103 0.55 2.73 -8.08
N MET A 104 0.85 3.20 -9.29
CA MET A 104 -0.08 3.14 -10.42
C MET A 104 -0.49 1.68 -10.75
N ARG A 105 0.44 0.73 -10.73
CA ARG A 105 0.15 -0.70 -10.92
C ARG A 105 -0.69 -1.30 -9.81
N ASN A 106 -0.58 -0.78 -8.59
CA ASN A 106 -1.30 -1.26 -7.40
C ASN A 106 -2.40 -0.30 -6.95
N THR A 107 -3.01 0.42 -7.90
CA THR A 107 -4.14 1.33 -7.64
C THR A 107 -5.47 0.63 -7.91
N TYR A 108 -6.35 0.67 -6.93
CA TYR A 108 -7.66 0.04 -6.92
C TYR A 108 -8.72 1.13 -6.89
N LEU A 109 -9.67 1.04 -7.82
CA LEU A 109 -10.88 1.85 -7.77
C LEU A 109 -11.86 1.21 -6.76
N PRO A 110 -12.73 2.02 -6.13
CA PRO A 110 -13.80 1.53 -5.26
C PRO A 110 -14.55 0.34 -5.86
N ASP A 111 -14.86 -0.64 -5.02
CA ASP A 111 -15.60 -1.86 -5.37
C ASP A 111 -14.93 -2.75 -6.44
N ARG A 112 -13.67 -2.50 -6.80
CA ARG A 112 -12.91 -3.35 -7.74
C ARG A 112 -11.94 -4.27 -7.02
N ALA A 113 -12.04 -5.57 -7.32
CA ALA A 113 -11.13 -6.57 -6.78
C ALA A 113 -9.73 -6.53 -7.43
N GLN A 114 -9.63 -6.08 -8.67
CA GLN A 114 -8.38 -6.01 -9.42
C GLN A 114 -7.89 -4.57 -9.55
N PRO A 115 -6.56 -4.35 -9.56
CA PRO A 115 -6.01 -3.01 -9.78
C PRO A 115 -6.24 -2.55 -11.22
N GLY A 116 -6.30 -1.24 -11.41
CA GLY A 116 -6.36 -0.59 -12.72
C GLY A 116 -7.48 0.45 -12.82
N PHE A 117 -7.12 1.60 -13.39
CA PHE A 117 -8.02 2.74 -13.59
C PHE A 117 -8.05 3.25 -15.05
N MET A 118 -7.14 2.75 -15.91
CA MET A 118 -6.94 3.30 -17.26
C MET A 118 -8.16 3.16 -18.17
N HIS A 119 -8.94 2.10 -18.03
CA HIS A 119 -10.17 1.93 -18.79
C HIS A 119 -11.17 3.06 -18.50
N GLU A 120 -11.33 3.39 -17.21
CA GLU A 120 -12.23 4.46 -16.79
C GLU A 120 -11.71 5.83 -17.21
N LEU A 121 -10.41 6.07 -17.00
CA LEU A 121 -9.75 7.29 -17.46
C LEU A 121 -9.94 7.47 -18.97
N HIS A 122 -9.63 6.45 -19.79
CA HIS A 122 -9.76 6.49 -21.24
C HIS A 122 -11.20 6.82 -21.68
N SER A 123 -12.21 6.27 -21.00
CA SER A 123 -13.61 6.56 -21.31
C SER A 123 -13.97 8.04 -21.16
N GLN A 124 -13.37 8.72 -20.17
CA GLN A 124 -13.63 10.13 -19.86
C GLN A 124 -12.92 11.11 -20.79
N PHE A 125 -11.89 10.68 -21.53
CA PHE A 125 -11.24 11.53 -22.53
C PHE A 125 -12.11 11.88 -23.74
N LYS A 126 -13.30 11.26 -23.87
CA LYS A 126 -14.35 11.66 -24.83
C LYS A 126 -15.12 12.90 -24.37
N ASN A 127 -15.06 13.25 -23.09
CA ASN A 127 -15.71 14.42 -22.52
C ASN A 127 -14.79 15.64 -22.62
N SER A 128 -15.18 16.65 -23.41
CA SER A 128 -14.39 17.86 -23.62
C SER A 128 -14.20 18.69 -22.36
N GLU A 129 -15.17 18.69 -21.44
CA GLU A 129 -15.05 19.41 -20.16
C GLU A 129 -14.00 18.76 -19.26
N PHE A 130 -14.01 17.43 -19.15
CA PHE A 130 -13.00 16.66 -18.43
C PHE A 130 -11.59 16.96 -18.96
N VAL A 131 -11.39 16.88 -20.28
CA VAL A 131 -10.10 17.19 -20.91
C VAL A 131 -9.69 18.65 -20.65
N SER A 132 -10.63 19.59 -20.72
CA SER A 132 -10.34 21.02 -20.50
C SER A 132 -9.89 21.30 -19.08
N ARG A 133 -10.51 20.65 -18.08
CA ARG A 133 -10.07 20.71 -16.67
C ARG A 133 -8.66 20.18 -16.48
N LEU A 134 -8.34 19.00 -17.06
CA LEU A 134 -6.99 18.44 -16.96
C LEU A 134 -5.94 19.32 -17.65
N VAL A 135 -6.25 19.87 -18.83
CA VAL A 135 -5.35 20.79 -19.53
C VAL A 135 -5.11 22.06 -18.71
N MET A 136 -6.16 22.62 -18.10
CA MET A 136 -6.03 23.80 -17.24
C MET A 136 -5.10 23.49 -16.06
N PHE A 137 -5.41 22.45 -15.28
CA PHE A 137 -4.61 22.05 -14.12
C PHE A 137 -3.14 21.79 -14.47
N THR A 138 -2.88 21.01 -15.52
CA THR A 138 -1.51 20.69 -15.95
C THR A 138 -0.73 21.89 -16.50
N SER A 139 -1.40 23.00 -16.81
CA SER A 139 -0.77 24.25 -17.27
C SER A 139 -0.56 25.28 -16.18
N THR A 140 -1.31 25.22 -15.06
CA THR A 140 -1.28 26.23 -13.99
C THR A 140 -0.70 25.72 -12.68
N GLU A 141 -0.95 24.46 -12.32
CA GLU A 141 -0.62 23.93 -10.99
C GLU A 141 0.69 23.13 -10.94
N LEU A 142 1.19 22.68 -12.10
CA LEU A 142 2.36 21.81 -12.19
C LEU A 142 3.64 22.60 -12.51
N GLU A 143 4.77 22.08 -12.06
CA GLU A 143 6.07 22.72 -12.30
C GLU A 143 6.48 22.63 -13.77
N ARG A 144 6.23 21.47 -14.40
CA ARG A 144 6.55 21.21 -15.81
C ARG A 144 5.30 21.06 -16.65
N ASN A 145 5.27 21.72 -17.80
CA ASN A 145 4.15 21.63 -18.73
C ASN A 145 4.14 20.35 -19.59
N ARG A 146 4.97 19.34 -19.27
CA ARG A 146 5.05 18.07 -20.01
C ARG A 146 3.71 17.35 -20.03
N LEU A 147 3.04 17.26 -18.88
CA LEU A 147 1.75 16.57 -18.74
C LEU A 147 0.64 17.27 -19.52
N MET A 148 0.67 18.60 -19.64
CA MET A 148 -0.27 19.34 -20.51
C MET A 148 -0.20 18.85 -21.96
N TYR A 149 1.00 18.68 -22.50
CA TYR A 149 1.17 18.18 -23.87
C TYR A 149 0.71 16.73 -24.00
N LEU A 150 0.95 15.88 -23.01
CA LEU A 150 0.45 14.50 -23.03
C LEU A 150 -1.07 14.41 -22.96
N VAL A 151 -1.71 15.16 -22.07
CA VAL A 151 -3.18 15.22 -21.96
C VAL A 151 -3.79 15.66 -23.28
N LYS A 152 -3.28 16.74 -23.89
CA LYS A 152 -3.73 17.21 -25.21
C LYS A 152 -3.53 16.12 -26.27
N THR A 153 -2.31 15.56 -26.35
CA THR A 153 -1.98 14.53 -27.34
C THR A 153 -2.88 13.31 -27.18
N TYR A 154 -3.14 12.86 -25.95
CA TYR A 154 -3.99 11.72 -25.66
C TYR A 154 -5.44 11.94 -26.09
N ALA A 155 -5.97 13.16 -25.85
CA ALA A 155 -7.32 13.52 -26.30
C ALA A 155 -7.46 13.61 -27.83
N GLY A 156 -6.39 14.03 -28.52
CA GLY A 156 -6.39 14.19 -29.99
C GLY A 156 -5.86 12.99 -30.77
N ALA A 157 -5.23 12.01 -30.12
CA ALA A 157 -4.63 10.85 -30.77
C ALA A 157 -5.71 9.94 -31.35
N LYS A 158 -5.49 9.47 -32.58
CA LYS A 158 -6.34 8.50 -33.28
C LYS A 158 -5.70 7.12 -33.41
N ASN A 159 -4.38 7.06 -33.29
CA ASN A 159 -3.62 5.82 -33.39
C ASN A 159 -3.60 5.12 -32.02
N GLU A 160 -4.02 3.86 -31.98
CA GLU A 160 -4.04 3.05 -30.76
C GLU A 160 -2.65 2.88 -30.14
N ASP A 161 -1.59 2.76 -30.95
CA ASP A 161 -0.21 2.63 -30.46
C ASP A 161 0.23 3.89 -29.69
N ASP A 162 -0.13 5.07 -30.22
CA ASP A 162 0.21 6.34 -29.58
C ASP A 162 -0.57 6.52 -28.29
N ILE A 163 -1.85 6.12 -28.27
CA ILE A 163 -2.70 6.08 -27.08
C ILE A 163 -2.05 5.18 -26.02
N TYR A 164 -1.71 3.93 -26.37
CA TYR A 164 -1.12 2.96 -25.44
C TYR A 164 0.21 3.47 -24.85
N ARG A 165 1.06 4.09 -25.66
CA ARG A 165 2.33 4.66 -25.20
C ARG A 165 2.13 5.80 -24.19
N ILE A 166 1.12 6.64 -24.39
CA ILE A 166 0.78 7.71 -23.44
C ILE A 166 0.11 7.13 -22.18
N GLN A 167 -0.70 6.07 -22.30
CA GLN A 167 -1.22 5.36 -21.14
C GLN A 167 -0.09 4.80 -20.26
N ALA A 168 0.89 4.16 -20.88
CA ALA A 168 2.06 3.64 -20.19
C ALA A 168 2.86 4.78 -19.50
N ASP A 169 2.93 5.96 -20.12
CA ASP A 169 3.55 7.15 -19.54
C ASP A 169 2.85 7.58 -18.23
N PHE A 170 1.53 7.70 -18.25
CA PHE A 170 0.72 7.98 -17.06
C PHE A 170 0.86 6.90 -15.98
N GLN A 171 1.30 5.69 -16.32
CA GLN A 171 1.53 4.60 -15.39
C GLN A 171 3.00 4.43 -14.97
N GLY A 172 3.89 5.34 -15.39
CA GLY A 172 5.28 5.38 -14.93
C GLY A 172 6.32 4.77 -15.87
N ALA A 173 5.98 4.41 -17.11
CA ALA A 173 6.95 3.95 -18.11
C ALA A 173 7.73 5.11 -18.78
N PHE A 174 7.29 6.35 -18.61
CA PHE A 174 7.89 7.62 -19.04
C PHE A 174 8.57 7.64 -20.42
N LEU A 175 7.87 8.18 -21.40
CA LEU A 175 8.38 8.52 -22.73
C LEU A 175 9.51 9.56 -22.66
N LEU A 176 10.46 9.46 -23.59
CA LEU A 176 11.49 10.48 -23.77
C LEU A 176 10.87 11.79 -24.22
N GLN A 177 11.51 12.90 -23.84
CA GLN A 177 11.03 14.24 -24.19
C GLN A 177 10.90 14.45 -25.70
N SER A 178 11.79 13.85 -26.51
CA SER A 178 11.73 13.87 -27.98
C SER A 178 10.52 13.11 -28.53
N GLU A 179 10.14 12.00 -27.90
CA GLU A 179 8.97 11.20 -28.28
C GLU A 179 7.68 11.98 -28.01
N VAL A 180 7.57 12.63 -26.84
CA VAL A 180 6.41 13.49 -26.52
C VAL A 180 6.26 14.61 -27.55
N LYS A 181 7.36 15.27 -27.95
CA LYS A 181 7.32 16.30 -29.02
C LYS A 181 6.85 15.72 -30.36
N LYS A 182 7.34 14.53 -30.72
CA LYS A 182 6.98 13.86 -31.97
C LYS A 182 5.50 13.49 -32.00
N LEU A 183 4.98 12.93 -30.90
CA LEU A 183 3.58 12.57 -30.75
C LEU A 183 2.68 13.82 -30.85
N TYR A 184 2.99 14.87 -30.10
CA TYR A 184 2.23 16.13 -30.13
C TYR A 184 2.21 16.77 -31.53
N LYS A 185 3.38 16.84 -32.20
CA LYS A 185 3.48 17.36 -33.57
C LYS A 185 2.72 16.48 -34.58
N GLY A 186 2.67 15.18 -34.35
CA GLY A 186 1.90 14.24 -35.18
C GLY A 186 0.42 14.60 -35.21
N VAL A 187 -0.15 14.87 -34.03
CA VAL A 187 -1.57 15.19 -33.81
C VAL A 187 -1.91 16.62 -34.23
N TYR A 188 -1.18 17.63 -33.73
CA TYR A 188 -1.55 19.04 -33.88
C TYR A 188 -0.81 19.80 -34.98
N LYS A 189 0.19 19.20 -35.62
CA LYS A 189 1.10 19.87 -36.57
C LYS A 189 1.86 21.07 -36.01
N GLU A 190 1.91 21.18 -34.68
CA GLU A 190 2.60 22.23 -33.93
C GLU A 190 3.81 21.66 -33.18
N THR A 191 4.73 22.54 -32.77
CA THR A 191 5.89 22.13 -31.97
C THR A 191 5.60 22.35 -30.49
N ALA A 192 5.69 21.28 -29.69
CA ALA A 192 5.62 21.38 -28.23
C ALA A 192 6.83 22.15 -27.69
N ARG A 193 6.55 23.24 -26.96
CA ARG A 193 7.54 24.10 -26.28
C ARG A 193 7.48 23.84 -24.79
N PHE A 194 8.36 22.99 -24.29
CA PHE A 194 8.49 22.77 -22.86
C PHE A 194 9.13 23.97 -22.19
N ASN A 195 8.68 24.32 -20.98
CA ASN A 195 9.30 25.39 -20.20
C ASN A 195 10.75 25.03 -19.85
N GLU A 196 10.99 23.79 -19.40
CA GLU A 196 12.31 23.25 -19.09
C GLU A 196 12.38 21.74 -19.40
N PRO A 197 13.59 21.15 -19.43
CA PRO A 197 13.76 19.70 -19.53
C PRO A 197 13.13 18.96 -18.35
N TRP A 198 12.20 18.04 -18.64
CA TRP A 198 11.63 17.17 -17.60
C TRP A 198 12.59 16.02 -17.30
N LYS A 199 12.87 15.81 -16.01
CA LYS A 199 13.66 14.68 -15.51
C LYS A 199 12.85 13.90 -14.49
N LYS A 200 12.74 12.58 -14.70
CA LYS A 200 11.97 11.68 -13.82
C LYS A 200 12.40 11.69 -12.36
N THR A 201 13.68 11.92 -12.06
CA THR A 201 14.19 11.91 -10.68
C THR A 201 13.93 13.20 -9.90
N GLU A 202 13.62 14.29 -10.60
CA GLU A 202 13.45 15.63 -10.01
C GLU A 202 11.97 16.07 -10.05
N HIS A 203 11.23 15.70 -11.10
CA HIS A 203 9.92 16.28 -11.42
C HIS A 203 8.78 15.25 -11.36
N ILE A 204 8.99 14.14 -10.67
CA ILE A 204 7.98 13.08 -10.58
C ILE A 204 6.75 13.50 -9.78
N MET A 205 6.89 14.43 -8.84
CA MET A 205 5.77 14.91 -8.03
C MET A 205 4.66 15.54 -8.87
N ASP A 206 4.97 16.11 -10.05
CA ASP A 206 3.95 16.58 -10.99
C ASP A 206 2.94 15.48 -11.37
N TYR A 207 3.38 14.22 -11.43
CA TYR A 207 2.49 13.08 -11.72
C TYR A 207 1.64 12.67 -10.52
N PHE A 208 2.18 12.78 -9.30
CA PHE A 208 1.40 12.54 -8.09
C PHE A 208 0.28 13.58 -7.96
N TYR A 209 0.59 14.86 -8.17
CA TYR A 209 -0.41 15.93 -8.21
C TYR A 209 -1.42 15.71 -9.33
N PHE A 210 -0.96 15.40 -10.53
CA PHE A 210 -1.83 15.11 -11.67
C PHE A 210 -2.77 13.94 -11.43
N MET A 211 -2.28 12.82 -10.89
CA MET A 211 -3.14 11.66 -10.60
C MET A 211 -4.14 11.95 -9.50
N SER A 212 -3.76 12.68 -8.45
CA SER A 212 -4.72 13.09 -7.40
C SER A 212 -5.86 13.91 -7.99
N TYR A 213 -5.55 14.85 -8.90
CA TYR A 213 -6.57 15.65 -9.59
C TYR A 213 -7.39 14.84 -10.62
N VAL A 214 -6.77 13.86 -11.30
CA VAL A 214 -7.49 12.95 -12.18
C VAL A 214 -8.54 12.18 -11.39
N PHE A 215 -8.20 11.60 -10.24
CA PHE A 215 -9.15 10.85 -9.42
C PHE A 215 -10.30 11.74 -8.90
N GLU A 216 -10.00 12.97 -8.49
CA GLU A 216 -11.04 13.96 -8.16
C GLU A 216 -11.96 14.23 -9.37
N CYS A 217 -11.40 14.45 -10.57
CA CYS A 217 -12.18 14.69 -11.78
C CYS A 217 -13.00 13.47 -12.24
N LEU A 218 -12.58 12.26 -11.88
CA LEU A 218 -13.33 11.02 -12.10
C LEU A 218 -14.49 10.86 -11.09
N GLY A 219 -14.60 11.74 -10.09
CA GLY A 219 -15.67 11.73 -9.09
C GLY A 219 -15.36 10.91 -7.84
N TYR A 220 -14.08 10.59 -7.60
CA TYR A 220 -13.65 9.94 -6.36
C TYR A 220 -13.42 10.95 -5.24
N ASN A 221 -13.72 10.54 -4.01
CA ASN A 221 -13.65 11.41 -2.84
C ASN A 221 -12.23 11.61 -2.29
N GLY A 222 -11.23 11.03 -2.96
CA GLY A 222 -9.83 11.21 -2.66
C GLY A 222 -8.99 10.01 -3.05
N TRP A 223 -7.72 10.06 -2.64
CA TRP A 223 -6.73 9.04 -2.96
C TRP A 223 -5.94 8.64 -1.72
N VAL A 224 -6.01 7.36 -1.37
CA VAL A 224 -5.32 6.79 -0.22
C VAL A 224 -4.10 6.00 -0.69
N ILE A 225 -2.91 6.35 -0.19
CA ILE A 225 -1.64 5.69 -0.50
C ILE A 225 -1.11 5.01 0.77
N LEU A 226 -0.99 3.69 0.72
CA LEU A 226 -0.60 2.85 1.84
C LEU A 226 0.77 2.23 1.55
N PHE A 227 1.76 2.59 2.36
CA PHE A 227 3.11 2.05 2.31
C PHE A 227 3.32 1.04 3.43
N ASP A 228 3.48 -0.23 3.05
CA ASP A 228 3.88 -1.30 3.96
C ASP A 228 5.40 -1.52 3.89
N GLU A 229 5.98 -2.16 4.92
CA GLU A 229 7.41 -2.49 4.99
C GLU A 229 8.35 -1.26 4.88
N ALA A 230 7.94 -0.12 5.42
CA ALA A 230 8.73 1.12 5.35
C ALA A 230 10.08 1.02 6.08
N GLU A 231 10.20 0.07 7.03
CA GLU A 231 11.44 -0.26 7.72
C GLU A 231 12.56 -0.72 6.78
N LEU A 232 12.24 -1.18 5.57
CA LEU A 232 13.25 -1.58 4.59
C LEU A 232 14.10 -0.40 4.10
N THR A 233 13.62 0.85 4.29
CA THR A 233 14.44 2.06 4.13
C THR A 233 15.73 1.97 4.95
N GLY A 234 15.67 1.38 6.14
CA GLY A 234 16.82 1.20 7.01
C GLY A 234 17.92 0.31 6.43
N ARG A 235 17.62 -0.53 5.42
CA ARG A 235 18.61 -1.37 4.72
C ARG A 235 19.45 -0.60 3.71
N LEU A 236 19.05 0.61 3.32
CA LEU A 236 19.80 1.45 2.39
C LEU A 236 21.06 2.02 3.07
N GLY A 237 22.06 2.39 2.26
CA GLY A 237 23.19 3.19 2.72
C GLY A 237 22.78 4.62 3.10
N ILE A 238 23.55 5.30 3.96
CA ILE A 238 23.20 6.59 4.57
C ILE A 238 22.71 7.64 3.56
N LYS A 239 23.45 7.87 2.46
CA LYS A 239 23.03 8.85 1.42
C LYS A 239 21.69 8.51 0.79
N SER A 240 21.43 7.21 0.56
CA SER A 240 20.15 6.75 0.00
C SER A 240 19.03 6.84 1.03
N ARG A 241 19.29 6.58 2.32
CA ARG A 241 18.31 6.83 3.40
C ARG A 241 17.93 8.29 3.51
N MET A 242 18.91 9.20 3.49
CA MET A 242 18.65 10.64 3.52
C MET A 242 17.78 11.08 2.34
N LYS A 243 18.06 10.57 1.14
CA LYS A 243 17.21 10.80 -0.02
C LYS A 243 15.81 10.21 0.15
N ALA A 244 15.70 9.01 0.72
CA ALA A 244 14.41 8.38 1.02
C ALA A 244 13.58 9.22 2.00
N TYR A 245 14.17 9.70 3.10
CA TYR A 245 13.48 10.58 4.03
C TYR A 245 13.08 11.91 3.38
N GLY A 246 13.95 12.52 2.57
CA GLY A 246 13.59 13.73 1.81
C GLY A 246 12.42 13.50 0.83
N ASN A 247 12.33 12.30 0.26
CA ASN A 247 11.21 11.90 -0.60
C ASN A 247 9.93 11.62 0.21
N MET A 248 10.04 11.02 1.41
CA MET A 248 8.91 10.78 2.32
C MET A 248 8.25 12.09 2.76
N ASP A 249 9.03 13.15 2.91
CA ASP A 249 8.52 14.46 3.34
C ASP A 249 7.43 15.00 2.41
N GLN A 250 7.49 14.70 1.11
CA GLN A 250 6.45 15.05 0.14
C GLN A 250 5.06 14.49 0.49
N PHE A 251 5.03 13.40 1.26
CA PHE A 251 3.82 12.77 1.74
C PHE A 251 3.52 13.12 3.20
N VAL A 252 4.56 13.26 4.03
CA VAL A 252 4.42 13.61 5.46
C VAL A 252 3.91 15.04 5.64
N ASP A 253 4.41 15.98 4.83
CA ASP A 253 3.94 17.36 4.74
C ASP A 253 3.42 17.65 3.31
N PRO A 254 2.21 17.17 2.97
CA PRO A 254 1.73 17.21 1.60
C PRO A 254 1.45 18.65 1.14
N SER A 255 1.97 18.99 -0.05
CA SER A 255 1.66 20.27 -0.71
C SER A 255 0.16 20.46 -0.94
N SER A 256 -0.31 21.71 -0.91
CA SER A 256 -1.68 22.08 -1.30
C SER A 256 -2.05 21.76 -2.76
N ARG A 257 -1.06 21.41 -3.60
CA ARG A 257 -1.28 20.90 -4.97
C ARG A 257 -1.89 19.50 -5.01
N PHE A 258 -1.72 18.72 -3.95
CA PHE A 258 -2.42 17.45 -3.82
C PHE A 258 -3.92 17.67 -3.63
N ARG A 259 -4.71 16.79 -4.24
CA ARG A 259 -6.17 16.79 -4.14
C ARG A 259 -6.63 15.62 -3.30
N SER A 260 -6.99 15.90 -2.04
CA SER A 260 -7.55 14.91 -1.11
C SER A 260 -6.71 13.63 -1.00
N VAL A 261 -5.40 13.75 -0.73
CA VAL A 261 -4.50 12.59 -0.62
C VAL A 261 -4.22 12.22 0.84
N TYR A 262 -4.57 11.00 1.22
CA TYR A 262 -4.21 10.42 2.51
C TYR A 262 -3.02 9.48 2.32
N THR A 263 -1.97 9.63 3.11
CA THR A 263 -0.87 8.65 3.12
C THR A 263 -0.77 7.96 4.48
N MET A 264 -0.55 6.64 4.49
CA MET A 264 -0.17 5.92 5.70
C MET A 264 1.11 5.12 5.48
N MET A 265 2.05 5.23 6.42
CA MET A 265 3.31 4.47 6.40
C MET A 265 3.45 3.64 7.67
N ALA A 266 3.76 2.37 7.51
CA ALA A 266 3.96 1.45 8.63
C ALA A 266 5.43 1.09 8.80
N PHE A 267 6.00 1.38 9.98
CA PHE A 267 7.36 1.02 10.37
C PHE A 267 7.38 -0.04 11.47
N THR A 268 8.51 -0.73 11.63
CA THR A 268 8.77 -1.51 12.85
C THR A 268 8.97 -0.59 14.07
N SER A 269 8.50 -1.00 15.25
CA SER A 269 8.69 -0.23 16.49
C SER A 269 10.14 -0.05 16.89
N SER A 270 11.04 -0.94 16.46
CA SER A 270 12.47 -0.84 16.73
C SER A 270 13.22 0.07 15.75
N TYR A 271 12.55 0.67 14.76
CA TYR A 271 13.21 1.41 13.68
C TYR A 271 14.03 2.59 14.20
N THR A 272 13.53 3.29 15.22
CA THR A 272 14.24 4.40 15.88
C THR A 272 15.59 3.93 16.42
N GLU A 273 15.59 2.90 17.25
CA GLU A 273 16.82 2.37 17.88
C GLU A 273 17.74 1.71 16.84
N ASP A 274 17.21 0.81 16.02
CA ASP A 274 17.99 -0.04 15.11
C ASP A 274 18.57 0.70 13.89
N VAL A 275 17.93 1.80 13.49
CA VAL A 275 18.27 2.54 12.27
C VAL A 275 18.63 3.97 12.58
N ILE A 276 17.71 4.76 13.14
CA ILE A 276 17.92 6.21 13.29
C ILE A 276 19.08 6.49 14.25
N GLU A 277 19.05 5.88 15.43
CA GLU A 277 20.07 6.04 16.48
C GLU A 277 21.33 5.26 16.15
N LYS A 278 21.22 3.93 15.96
CA LYS A 278 22.37 3.04 15.72
C LYS A 278 23.16 3.37 14.46
N LYS A 279 22.53 3.97 13.44
CA LYS A 279 23.22 4.39 12.21
C LYS A 279 23.48 5.90 12.15
N HIS A 280 23.26 6.61 13.25
CA HIS A 280 23.60 8.02 13.42
C HIS A 280 22.99 8.92 12.33
N ASP A 281 21.70 8.71 12.00
CA ASP A 281 21.02 9.41 10.91
C ASP A 281 20.95 10.94 11.16
N TYR A 282 20.75 11.39 12.40
CA TYR A 282 20.80 12.82 12.75
C TYR A 282 22.20 13.43 12.64
N GLU A 283 23.25 12.73 13.12
CA GLU A 283 24.62 13.24 13.05
C GLU A 283 25.06 13.47 11.61
N TYR A 284 24.60 12.64 10.68
CA TYR A 284 24.84 12.85 9.26
C TYR A 284 24.29 14.19 8.76
N LEU A 285 23.11 14.60 9.23
CA LEU A 285 22.49 15.88 8.87
C LEU A 285 23.27 17.08 9.41
N ASP A 286 23.91 16.93 10.57
CA ASP A 286 24.70 17.99 11.18
C ASP A 286 26.07 18.12 10.52
N VAL A 287 26.70 17.03 10.11
CA VAL A 287 28.02 17.05 9.49
C VAL A 287 27.97 17.40 8.00
N ASN A 288 26.96 16.93 7.26
CA ASN A 288 26.95 17.04 5.79
C ASN A 288 26.03 18.15 5.26
N GLU A 289 25.17 18.72 6.11
CA GLU A 289 24.22 19.79 5.79
C GLU A 289 23.56 19.64 4.41
N PRO A 290 22.80 18.55 4.15
CA PRO A 290 22.14 18.37 2.87
C PRO A 290 21.13 19.49 2.61
N ALA A 291 20.93 19.86 1.34
CA ALA A 291 20.03 20.96 0.95
C ALA A 291 18.62 20.86 1.55
N ASN A 292 18.10 19.64 1.74
CA ASN A 292 16.77 19.37 2.29
C ASN A 292 16.84 18.92 3.77
N LYS A 293 17.82 19.41 4.55
CA LYS A 293 18.03 19.02 5.95
C LYS A 293 16.77 19.17 6.81
N ALA A 294 16.04 20.28 6.65
CA ALA A 294 14.83 20.54 7.43
C ALA A 294 13.73 19.50 7.16
N ASN A 295 13.50 19.19 5.88
CA ASN A 295 12.53 18.17 5.44
C ASN A 295 12.90 16.77 5.96
N ILE A 296 14.18 16.40 5.84
CA ILE A 296 14.64 15.10 6.34
C ILE A 296 14.47 15.01 7.86
N LYS A 297 14.86 16.07 8.58
CA LYS A 297 14.71 16.15 10.03
C LYS A 297 13.24 16.02 10.44
N HIS A 298 12.34 16.73 9.75
CA HIS A 298 10.91 16.64 10.00
C HIS A 298 10.38 15.21 9.88
N VAL A 299 10.77 14.48 8.84
CA VAL A 299 10.38 13.06 8.68
C VAL A 299 10.94 12.18 9.80
N LEU A 300 12.21 12.35 10.19
CA LEU A 300 12.79 11.60 11.31
C LEU A 300 12.02 11.87 12.61
N ASP A 301 11.73 13.13 12.91
CA ASP A 301 10.97 13.53 14.10
C ASP A 301 9.57 12.89 14.10
N GLN A 302 8.90 12.83 12.93
CA GLN A 302 7.59 12.19 12.78
C GLN A 302 7.66 10.67 12.92
N ILE A 303 8.72 10.00 12.46
CA ILE A 303 8.91 8.56 12.66
C ILE A 303 9.11 8.25 14.15
N ILE A 304 9.88 9.07 14.87
CA ILE A 304 10.13 8.89 16.31
C ILE A 304 8.86 9.14 17.13
N ALA A 305 8.09 10.17 16.78
CA ALA A 305 6.83 10.51 17.43
C ALA A 305 5.67 9.58 17.04
N ALA A 306 5.87 8.68 16.06
CA ALA A 306 4.80 7.87 15.51
C ALA A 306 4.24 6.90 16.56
N PRO A 307 2.91 6.84 16.72
CA PRO A 307 2.29 5.97 17.71
C PRO A 307 2.57 4.50 17.41
N GLN A 308 2.93 3.75 18.45
CA GLN A 308 3.04 2.31 18.37
C GLN A 308 1.65 1.67 18.44
N LEU A 309 1.41 0.70 17.57
CA LEU A 309 0.25 -0.16 17.62
C LEU A 309 0.21 -0.91 18.95
N ALA A 310 -0.89 -0.75 19.68
CA ALA A 310 -1.13 -1.53 20.87
C ALA A 310 -1.23 -3.03 20.51
N GLU A 311 -0.64 -3.87 21.36
CA GLU A 311 -0.86 -5.31 21.34
C GLU A 311 -2.37 -5.61 21.51
N LEU A 312 -2.84 -6.65 20.83
CA LEU A 312 -4.23 -7.07 20.94
C LEU A 312 -4.48 -7.66 22.34
N THR A 313 -5.53 -7.18 22.99
CA THR A 313 -5.98 -7.72 24.27
C THR A 313 -6.50 -9.15 24.11
N ARG A 314 -6.45 -9.95 25.18
CA ARG A 314 -7.04 -11.31 25.17
C ARG A 314 -8.52 -11.31 24.77
N SER A 315 -9.27 -10.27 25.16
CA SER A 315 -10.66 -10.09 24.75
C SER A 315 -10.79 -9.84 23.24
N GLU A 316 -9.99 -8.94 22.67
CA GLU A 316 -10.01 -8.70 21.21
C GLU A 316 -9.61 -9.96 20.44
N ILE A 317 -8.61 -10.72 20.90
CA ILE A 317 -8.24 -12.00 20.28
C ILE A 317 -9.40 -13.00 20.38
N LYS A 318 -10.10 -13.06 21.52
CA LYS A 318 -11.26 -13.93 21.68
C LYS A 318 -12.38 -13.57 20.70
N ASP A 319 -12.69 -12.29 20.52
CA ASP A 319 -13.70 -11.83 19.57
C ASP A 319 -13.33 -12.19 18.13
N ILE A 320 -12.04 -12.07 17.79
CA ILE A 320 -11.49 -12.52 16.51
C ILE A 320 -11.71 -14.02 16.30
N LEU A 321 -11.41 -14.84 17.32
CA LEU A 321 -11.56 -16.30 17.25
C LEU A 321 -13.04 -16.71 17.12
N LEU A 322 -13.95 -16.00 17.79
CA LEU A 322 -15.40 -16.20 17.63
C LEU A 322 -15.84 -15.93 16.20
N ASN A 323 -15.39 -14.82 15.60
CA ASN A 323 -15.68 -14.51 14.20
C ASN A 323 -15.15 -15.60 13.24
N ILE A 324 -13.98 -16.19 13.53
CA ILE A 324 -13.42 -17.30 12.75
C ILE A 324 -14.26 -18.57 12.87
N ILE A 325 -14.74 -18.89 14.08
CA ILE A 325 -15.65 -20.01 14.30
C ILE A 325 -16.93 -19.80 13.47
N ASP A 326 -17.56 -18.62 13.56
CA ASP A 326 -18.77 -18.33 12.78
C ASP A 326 -18.53 -18.39 11.26
N LEU A 327 -17.36 -17.94 10.81
CA LEU A 327 -16.95 -18.05 9.42
C LEU A 327 -16.79 -19.52 8.98
N HIS A 328 -16.19 -20.36 9.82
CA HIS A 328 -16.05 -21.80 9.58
C HIS A 328 -17.43 -22.48 9.55
N LYS A 329 -18.31 -22.15 10.50
CA LYS A 329 -19.70 -22.63 10.51
C LYS A 329 -20.41 -22.33 9.20
N ALA A 330 -20.28 -21.09 8.71
CA ALA A 330 -20.86 -20.69 7.43
C ALA A 330 -20.20 -21.38 6.23
N ALA A 331 -18.89 -21.64 6.28
CA ALA A 331 -18.14 -22.29 5.20
C ALA A 331 -18.53 -23.77 5.02
N TYR A 332 -18.71 -24.50 6.12
CA TYR A 332 -18.99 -25.94 6.10
C TYR A 332 -20.44 -26.30 6.42
N ASN A 333 -21.28 -25.32 6.74
CA ASN A 333 -22.65 -25.51 7.21
C ASN A 333 -22.71 -26.52 8.38
N TRP A 334 -21.78 -26.37 9.32
CA TRP A 334 -21.55 -27.27 10.45
C TRP A 334 -21.31 -26.46 11.72
N ASP A 335 -21.92 -26.85 12.84
CA ASP A 335 -21.76 -26.14 14.11
C ASP A 335 -20.96 -27.01 15.12
N PRO A 336 -19.78 -26.57 15.59
CA PRO A 336 -19.02 -27.23 16.66
C PRO A 336 -19.73 -27.28 18.02
N GLY A 337 -20.78 -26.48 18.23
CA GLY A 337 -21.51 -26.41 19.50
C GLY A 337 -20.60 -26.01 20.67
N ILE A 338 -20.62 -26.82 21.74
CA ILE A 338 -19.91 -26.60 23.01
C ILE A 338 -18.37 -26.60 22.82
N ALA A 339 -17.85 -27.24 21.77
CA ALA A 339 -16.42 -27.29 21.49
C ALA A 339 -15.81 -25.91 21.13
N SER A 340 -16.65 -24.89 20.90
CA SER A 340 -16.21 -23.52 20.61
C SER A 340 -15.34 -22.94 21.72
N ASP A 341 -15.67 -23.18 23.00
CA ASP A 341 -14.89 -22.66 24.13
C ASP A 341 -13.53 -23.36 24.25
N GLU A 342 -13.45 -24.65 23.94
CA GLU A 342 -12.21 -25.43 23.94
C GLU A 342 -11.27 -24.97 22.81
N VAL A 343 -11.80 -24.74 21.62
CA VAL A 343 -11.06 -24.17 20.48
C VAL A 343 -10.48 -22.81 20.85
N ILE A 344 -11.29 -21.92 21.45
CA ILE A 344 -10.84 -20.59 21.87
C ILE A 344 -9.75 -20.71 22.94
N CYS A 345 -9.94 -21.54 23.97
CA CYS A 345 -8.96 -21.68 25.04
C CYS A 345 -7.62 -22.22 24.51
N THR A 346 -7.66 -23.21 23.63
CA THR A 346 -6.46 -23.80 23.03
C THR A 346 -5.75 -22.80 22.13
N ALA A 347 -6.49 -22.12 21.24
CA ALA A 347 -5.95 -21.11 20.36
C ALA A 347 -5.38 -19.89 21.11
N LEU A 348 -6.01 -19.44 22.19
CA LEU A 348 -5.50 -18.34 23.02
C LEU A 348 -4.15 -18.67 23.66
N ASN A 349 -3.91 -19.94 23.97
CA ASN A 349 -2.64 -20.41 24.53
C ASN A 349 -1.60 -20.79 23.46
N ALA A 350 -1.99 -20.85 22.18
CA ALA A 350 -1.10 -21.20 21.08
C ALA A 350 -0.19 -20.03 20.69
N GLY A 351 1.12 -20.15 20.96
CA GLY A 351 2.15 -19.19 20.54
C GLY A 351 1.88 -17.74 20.94
N TYR A 352 2.70 -16.81 20.44
CA TYR A 352 2.53 -15.37 20.69
C TYR A 352 1.78 -14.65 19.56
N LEU A 353 2.01 -15.04 18.31
CA LEU A 353 1.49 -14.34 17.14
C LEU A 353 0.00 -14.64 16.88
N LEU A 354 -0.77 -13.61 16.51
CA LEU A 354 -2.19 -13.77 16.15
C LEU A 354 -2.39 -14.82 15.05
N ARG A 355 -1.55 -14.81 14.00
CA ARG A 355 -1.61 -15.80 12.92
C ARG A 355 -1.54 -17.24 13.42
N THR A 356 -0.72 -17.50 14.45
CA THR A 356 -0.55 -18.83 15.04
C THR A 356 -1.83 -19.25 15.76
N LYS A 357 -2.44 -18.32 16.50
CA LYS A 357 -3.73 -18.55 17.19
C LYS A 357 -4.85 -18.86 16.20
N ILE A 358 -4.95 -18.06 15.14
CA ILE A 358 -5.94 -18.24 14.07
C ILE A 358 -5.76 -19.60 13.39
N ARG A 359 -4.53 -19.95 12.99
CA ARG A 359 -4.26 -21.22 12.34
C ARG A 359 -4.61 -22.41 13.24
N THR A 360 -4.22 -22.34 14.52
CA THR A 360 -4.56 -23.38 15.52
C THR A 360 -6.08 -23.54 15.65
N ALA A 361 -6.84 -22.44 15.69
CA ALA A 361 -8.29 -22.51 15.76
C ALA A 361 -8.91 -23.17 14.52
N ILE A 362 -8.44 -22.82 13.32
CA ILE A 362 -8.91 -23.42 12.06
C ILE A 362 -8.57 -24.92 12.02
N GLU A 363 -7.34 -25.30 12.41
CA GLU A 363 -6.90 -26.70 12.46
C GLU A 363 -7.76 -27.53 13.42
N LEU A 364 -8.08 -27.00 14.61
CA LEU A 364 -8.96 -27.68 15.57
C LEU A 364 -10.39 -27.81 15.02
N LEU A 365 -10.93 -26.77 14.40
CA LEU A 365 -12.26 -26.81 13.79
C LEU A 365 -12.32 -27.83 12.64
N ASP A 366 -11.27 -27.92 11.83
CA ASP A 366 -11.17 -28.89 10.74
C ASP A 366 -11.08 -30.32 11.27
N GLN A 367 -10.33 -30.56 12.35
CA GLN A 367 -10.26 -31.86 13.00
C GLN A 367 -11.62 -32.28 13.57
N LEU A 368 -12.28 -31.38 14.31
CA LEU A 368 -13.61 -31.63 14.85
C LEU A 368 -14.63 -31.92 13.74
N TYR A 369 -14.56 -31.18 12.62
CA TYR A 369 -15.43 -31.40 11.47
C TYR A 369 -15.18 -32.76 10.78
N GLN A 370 -13.91 -33.17 10.63
CA GLN A 370 -13.54 -34.40 9.91
C GLN A 370 -13.66 -35.66 10.77
N TYR A 371 -13.29 -35.60 12.05
CA TYR A 371 -13.09 -36.76 12.90
C TYR A 371 -14.04 -36.82 14.11
N GLY A 372 -14.76 -35.73 14.42
CA GLY A 372 -15.67 -35.65 15.57
C GLY A 372 -14.98 -35.44 16.92
N GLU A 373 -13.64 -35.49 16.99
CA GLU A 373 -12.83 -35.22 18.17
C GLU A 373 -11.62 -34.35 17.77
N ALA A 374 -11.23 -33.42 18.64
CA ALA A 374 -10.01 -32.63 18.46
C ALA A 374 -8.81 -33.46 18.94
N GLY A 375 -7.83 -33.71 18.06
CA GLY A 375 -6.61 -34.40 18.45
C GLY A 375 -5.73 -33.51 19.35
N SER A 376 -4.92 -34.11 20.22
CA SER A 376 -3.94 -33.35 21.02
C SER A 376 -2.85 -32.77 20.10
N ILE A 377 -2.90 -31.46 19.84
CA ILE A 377 -1.89 -30.78 19.01
C ILE A 377 -0.59 -30.60 19.82
N THR A 378 0.43 -31.40 19.51
CA THR A 378 1.80 -31.16 20.01
C THR A 378 2.46 -30.11 19.12
N ILE A 379 2.80 -28.96 19.69
CA ILE A 379 3.33 -27.76 19.01
C ILE A 379 4.71 -28.00 18.32
N GLY A 380 5.29 -29.20 18.44
CA GLY A 380 6.66 -29.54 18.00
C GLY A 380 6.87 -29.78 16.50
N ASP A 381 5.86 -30.23 15.75
CA ASP A 381 6.10 -30.75 14.38
C ASP A 381 6.03 -29.69 13.26
N MET A 382 5.74 -28.42 13.58
CA MET A 382 5.70 -27.33 12.59
C MET A 382 7.00 -26.51 12.50
N MET A 383 8.04 -26.86 13.26
CA MET A 383 9.35 -26.18 13.20
C MET A 383 10.40 -26.97 12.40
N SER A 384 10.08 -28.15 11.90
CA SER A 384 10.97 -28.99 11.08
C SER A 384 10.62 -28.99 9.58
N GLY A 385 10.08 -27.88 9.08
CA GLY A 385 10.28 -27.54 7.67
C GLY A 385 11.72 -27.05 7.52
N SER A 386 12.68 -27.95 7.35
CA SER A 386 14.03 -27.59 6.95
C SER A 386 13.93 -26.72 5.70
N TYR A 387 14.39 -25.48 5.79
CA TYR A 387 14.93 -24.81 4.62
C TYR A 387 16.12 -25.68 4.17
N GLU A 388 15.89 -26.59 3.23
CA GLU A 388 17.00 -27.04 2.40
C GLU A 388 17.44 -25.78 1.64
N GLU A 389 18.64 -25.32 1.99
CA GLU A 389 19.36 -24.34 1.18
C GLU A 389 19.36 -24.85 -0.26
N ILE A 390 18.71 -24.12 -1.14
CA ILE A 390 18.89 -24.33 -2.58
C ILE A 390 20.38 -24.08 -2.83
N PRO A 391 21.13 -25.06 -3.38
CA PRO A 391 22.55 -24.89 -3.65
C PRO A 391 22.75 -23.65 -4.52
N SER A 392 23.78 -22.87 -4.21
CA SER A 392 24.15 -21.73 -5.05
C SER A 392 24.52 -22.22 -6.45
N LEU A 393 24.20 -21.44 -7.49
CA LEU A 393 24.46 -21.77 -8.91
C LEU A 393 25.95 -22.05 -9.24
N ASP A 394 26.85 -21.78 -8.31
CA ASP A 394 28.29 -22.05 -8.45
C ASP A 394 28.66 -23.51 -8.09
N GLU A 395 27.78 -24.27 -7.42
CA GLU A 395 28.03 -25.68 -7.01
C GLU A 395 27.60 -26.72 -8.06
N LEU A 396 26.96 -26.30 -9.17
CA LEU A 396 26.46 -27.20 -10.22
C LEU A 396 27.44 -27.40 -11.41
N ASN A 397 28.67 -26.89 -11.33
CA ASN A 397 29.65 -26.93 -12.43
C ASN A 397 30.91 -27.77 -12.16
N GLU A 398 30.97 -28.57 -11.09
CA GLU A 398 32.15 -29.42 -10.80
C GLU A 398 31.96 -30.92 -11.06
N GLU A 399 30.84 -31.37 -11.63
CA GLU A 399 30.67 -32.76 -12.07
C GLU A 399 30.46 -32.86 -13.58
N GLU A 400 31.49 -32.51 -14.35
CA GLU A 400 31.73 -33.07 -15.69
C GLU A 400 33.23 -32.96 -16.02
N ILE A 401 34.00 -33.96 -15.57
CA ILE A 401 35.29 -34.37 -16.17
C ILE A 401 35.17 -35.84 -16.55
#